data_AF-A0A7J3G6I9-F1
#
_entry.id   AF-A0A7J3G6I9-F1
#
_cell.length_a   1.000
_cell.length_b   1.000
_cell.length_c   1.000
_cell.angle_alpha   90.00
_cell.angle_beta   90.00
_cell.angle_gamma   90.00
#
_symmetry.space_group_name_H-M   'P 1'
#
loop_
_entity.id
_entity.type
_entity.pdbx_description
1 polymer ?
#
loop_
_entity_poly.entity_id
_entity_poly.type
_entity_poly.pdbx_seq_one_letter_code
_entity_poly.pdbx_strand_id
1 'polypeptide(L)'
;MLDVGAYLGDTPLLWIHKNARKVIAVEPVQFHFRFLELNVRGLPVECLNASIGTAVPDLPSQYGSMGYGLEFGAGAGDKLQVPVVGLLDLVNRYRPEVVKLNCEGCEHYV
;
A
#
# COMPACT_ATOMS: atom_id res chain seq x y z
N MET A 1 -0.52 -7.73 11.24
CA MET A 1 -1.55 -7.22 10.31
C MET A 1 -0.87 -6.85 9.01
N LEU A 2 -1.51 -7.12 7.87
CA LEU A 2 -1.06 -6.70 6.54
C LEU A 2 -1.99 -5.58 6.06
N ASP A 3 -1.43 -4.41 5.79
CA ASP A 3 -2.13 -3.22 5.31
C ASP A 3 -1.74 -2.95 3.86
N VAL A 4 -2.69 -3.14 2.95
CA VAL A 4 -2.50 -2.84 1.53
C VAL A 4 -3.17 -1.51 1.20
N GLY A 5 -2.40 -0.63 0.56
CA GLY A 5 -2.75 0.79 0.38
C GLY A 5 -2.68 1.51 1.73
N ALA A 6 -1.51 1.41 2.36
CA ALA A 6 -1.25 1.99 3.67
C ALA A 6 -1.15 3.52 3.65
N TYR A 7 -1.09 4.11 2.45
CA TYR A 7 -1.14 5.56 2.22
C TYR A 7 -0.15 6.32 3.10
N LEU A 8 -0.62 7.17 4.01
CA LEU A 8 0.22 7.97 4.92
C LEU A 8 0.44 7.31 6.29
N GLY A 9 -0.06 6.10 6.51
CA GLY A 9 0.17 5.35 7.75
C GLY A 9 -0.88 5.52 8.85
N ASP A 10 -2.06 6.05 8.55
CA ASP A 10 -3.18 6.16 9.48
C ASP A 10 -3.66 4.79 10.01
N THR A 11 -3.87 3.82 9.12
CA THR A 11 -4.31 2.47 9.50
C THR A 11 -3.22 1.68 10.23
N PRO A 12 -1.93 1.69 9.82
CA PRO A 12 -0.85 1.10 10.60
C PRO A 12 -0.77 1.67 12.03
N LEU A 13 -0.84 3.00 12.19
CA LEU A 13 -0.82 3.65 13.50
C LEU A 13 -2.01 3.22 14.38
N LEU A 14 -3.21 3.12 13.80
CA LEU A 14 -4.38 2.60 14.51
C LEU A 14 -4.13 1.17 15.03
N TRP A 15 -3.57 0.28 14.20
CA TRP A 15 -3.29 -1.10 14.62
C TRP A 15 -2.19 -1.20 15.67
N ILE A 16 -1.15 -0.36 15.58
CA ILE A 16 -0.16 -0.24 16.66
C ILE A 16 -0.83 0.21 17.96
N HIS A 17 -1.71 1.21 17.91
CA HIS A 17 -2.47 1.66 19.08
C HIS A 17 -3.41 0.57 19.64
N LYS A 18 -3.89 -0.35 18.79
CA LYS A 18 -4.65 -1.55 19.18
C LYS A 18 -3.78 -2.73 19.59
N ASN A 19 -2.49 -2.50 19.88
CA ASN A 19 -1.51 -3.50 20.33
C ASN A 19 -1.17 -4.58 19.29
N ALA A 20 -1.24 -4.26 17.99
CA ALA A 20 -0.69 -5.14 16.97
C ALA A 20 0.83 -5.32 17.21
N ARG A 21 1.28 -6.57 17.31
CA ARG A 21 2.71 -6.90 17.50
C ARG A 21 3.58 -6.42 16.34
N LYS A 22 3.04 -6.45 15.13
CA LYS A 22 3.69 -6.02 13.89
C LYS A 22 2.67 -5.67 12.82
N VAL A 23 2.93 -4.61 12.08
CA VAL A 23 2.20 -4.25 10.85
C VAL A 23 3.13 -4.33 9.66
N ILE A 24 2.65 -4.91 8.56
CA ILE A 24 3.31 -4.85 7.24
C ILE A 24 2.47 -3.88 6.41
N ALA A 25 3.04 -2.74 6.05
CA ALA A 25 2.35 -1.65 5.36
C ALA A 25 2.84 -1.56 3.91
N VAL A 26 1.95 -1.68 2.94
CA VAL A 26 2.28 -1.66 1.51
C VAL A 26 1.71 -0.40 0.87
N GLU A 27 2.58 0.39 0.23
CA GLU A 27 2.20 1.62 -0.46
C GLU A 27 3.10 1.83 -1.71
N PRO A 28 2.55 1.75 -2.94
CA PRO A 28 3.34 1.89 -4.16
C PRO A 28 3.74 3.34 -4.48
N VAL A 29 2.94 4.34 -4.10
CA VAL A 29 3.17 5.73 -4.50
C VAL A 29 4.31 6.32 -3.68
N GLN A 30 5.43 6.62 -4.34
CA GLN A 30 6.65 7.06 -3.66
C GLN A 30 6.47 8.31 -2.80
N PHE A 31 5.57 9.21 -3.20
CA PHE A 31 5.24 10.39 -2.40
C PHE A 31 4.56 10.00 -1.08
N HIS A 32 3.54 9.13 -1.10
CA HIS A 32 2.84 8.66 0.10
C HIS A 32 3.75 7.77 0.96
N PHE A 33 4.51 6.88 0.33
CA PHE A 33 5.45 5.97 0.98
C PHE A 33 6.46 6.70 1.88
N ARG A 34 7.01 7.84 1.43
CA ARG A 34 7.94 8.64 2.26
C ARG A 34 7.29 9.17 3.53
N PHE A 35 6.03 9.60 3.46
CA PHE A 35 5.29 10.06 4.64
C PHE A 35 4.90 8.90 5.55
N LEU A 36 4.52 7.75 4.99
CA LEU A 36 4.31 6.52 5.74
C LEU A 36 5.55 6.19 6.60
N GLU A 37 6.74 6.13 5.98
CA GLU A 37 8.00 5.85 6.71
C GLU A 37 8.31 6.87 7.81
N LEU A 38 8.03 8.15 7.57
CA LEU A 38 8.20 9.21 8.56
C LEU A 38 7.24 9.03 9.75
N ASN A 39 5.97 8.77 9.47
CA ASN A 39 4.91 8.69 10.47
C ASN A 39 5.02 7.44 11.36
N VAL A 40 5.54 6.33 10.83
CA VAL A 40 5.67 5.07 11.57
C VAL A 40 7.08 4.83 12.13
N ARG A 41 7.98 5.81 12.00
CA ARG A 41 9.38 5.68 12.41
C ARG A 41 9.50 5.27 13.89
N GLY A 42 10.24 4.19 14.12
CA GLY A 42 10.48 3.65 15.47
C GLY A 42 9.36 2.75 16.01
N LEU A 43 8.29 2.54 15.25
CA LEU A 43 7.22 1.60 15.56
C LEU A 43 7.47 0.25 14.87
N PRO A 44 6.83 -0.85 15.32
CA PRO A 44 6.99 -2.16 14.69
C PRO A 44 6.16 -2.27 13.39
N VAL A 45 6.45 -1.40 12.43
CA VAL A 45 5.84 -1.32 11.11
C VAL A 45 6.93 -1.53 10.05
N GLU A 46 6.76 -2.55 9.21
CA GLU A 46 7.61 -2.79 8.04
C GLU A 46 6.93 -2.19 6.81
N CYS A 47 7.57 -1.22 6.16
CA CYS A 47 7.02 -0.53 4.99
C CYS A 47 7.55 -1.17 3.70
N LEU A 48 6.66 -1.50 2.77
CA LEU A 48 6.97 -2.08 1.46
C LEU A 48 6.52 -1.12 0.35
N ASN A 49 7.47 -0.62 -0.43
CA ASN A 49 7.18 0.19 -1.61
C ASN A 49 6.95 -0.75 -2.81
N ALA A 50 5.71 -1.20 -2.97
CA ALA A 50 5.34 -2.18 -3.99
C ALA A 50 3.87 -2.02 -4.39
N SER A 51 3.55 -2.38 -5.63
CA SER A 51 2.17 -2.55 -6.08
C SER A 51 1.70 -3.99 -5.82
N ILE A 52 0.41 -4.18 -5.58
CA ILE A 52 -0.19 -5.51 -5.40
C ILE A 52 -0.97 -5.91 -6.66
N GLY A 53 -0.73 -7.11 -7.18
CA GLY A 53 -1.49 -7.75 -8.27
C GLY A 53 -1.18 -7.17 -9.66
N THR A 54 -1.20 -5.85 -9.81
CA THR A 54 -0.90 -5.14 -11.06
C THR A 54 -0.05 -3.90 -10.80
N ALA A 55 0.68 -3.45 -11.82
CA ALA A 55 1.38 -2.18 -11.78
C ALA A 55 0.38 -1.01 -11.85
N VAL A 56 0.51 -0.06 -10.92
CA VAL A 56 -0.36 1.11 -10.79
C VAL A 56 0.10 2.24 -11.74
N PRO A 57 -0.81 2.99 -12.39
CA PRO A 57 -0.46 4.17 -13.18
C PRO A 57 0.30 5.22 -12.35
N ASP A 58 1.29 5.89 -12.94
CA ASP A 58 1.94 7.05 -12.31
C ASP A 58 1.20 8.33 -12.71
N LEU A 59 0.38 8.84 -11.78
CA LEU A 59 -0.44 10.05 -11.98
C LEU A 59 -0.06 11.14 -10.97
N PRO A 60 1.06 11.88 -11.15
CA PRO A 60 1.51 12.89 -10.20
C PRO A 60 0.46 13.97 -9.88
N SER A 61 -0.38 14.32 -10.86
CA SER A 61 -1.50 15.28 -10.68
C SER A 61 -2.57 14.81 -9.70
N GLN A 62 -2.61 13.52 -9.39
CA GLN A 62 -3.56 12.90 -8.47
C GLN A 62 -2.93 12.54 -7.12
N TYR A 63 -1.66 12.87 -6.86
CA TYR A 63 -1.07 12.62 -5.55
C TYR A 63 -1.87 13.32 -4.45
N GLY A 64 -2.40 12.53 -3.52
CA GLY A 64 -3.24 13.03 -2.43
C GLY A 64 -4.74 12.95 -2.69
N SER A 65 -5.15 12.55 -3.90
CA SER A 65 -6.54 12.25 -4.23
C SER A 65 -6.96 10.93 -3.59
N MET A 66 -8.21 10.87 -3.10
CA MET A 66 -8.80 9.62 -2.64
C MET A 66 -9.04 8.61 -3.77
N GLY A 67 -9.07 9.04 -5.03
CA GLY A 67 -9.30 8.15 -6.19
C GLY A 67 -8.04 7.75 -6.96
N TYR A 68 -6.85 7.90 -6.36
CA TYR A 68 -5.59 7.61 -7.08
C TYR A 68 -5.54 6.15 -7.54
N GLY A 69 -5.41 5.90 -8.83
CA GLY A 69 -5.36 4.53 -9.38
C GLY A 69 -6.69 4.03 -9.97
N LEU A 70 -7.81 4.72 -9.70
CA LEU A 70 -9.11 4.48 -10.32
C LEU A 70 -9.23 5.17 -11.69
N GLU A 71 -8.26 5.00 -12.59
CA GLU A 71 -8.44 5.43 -13.98
C GLU A 71 -8.99 4.28 -14.83
N PHE A 72 -10.30 4.30 -15.03
CA PHE A 72 -10.94 3.51 -16.09
C PHE A 72 -10.43 3.99 -17.46
N GLY A 73 -9.63 3.16 -18.13
CA GLY A 73 -9.25 3.40 -19.53
C GLY A 73 -7.91 4.09 -19.78
N ALA A 74 -7.07 4.29 -18.77
CA ALA A 74 -5.68 4.76 -18.95
C ALA A 74 -4.77 3.65 -19.49
N GLY A 75 -5.05 3.18 -20.70
CA GLY A 75 -4.25 2.17 -21.40
C GLY A 75 -2.89 2.66 -21.90
N ALA A 76 -2.47 3.91 -21.62
CA ALA A 76 -1.33 4.53 -22.28
C ALA A 76 -0.49 5.50 -21.40
N GLY A 77 -0.63 5.46 -20.07
CA GLY A 77 0.19 6.25 -19.16
C GLY A 77 1.42 5.50 -18.65
N ASP A 78 2.42 6.24 -18.17
CA ASP A 78 3.53 5.68 -17.42
C ASP A 78 3.02 4.95 -16.17
N LYS A 79 3.75 3.91 -15.75
CA LYS A 79 3.46 3.16 -14.53
C LYS A 79 4.50 3.44 -13.47
N LEU A 80 4.10 3.34 -12.21
CA LEU A 80 5.03 3.41 -11.08
C LEU A 80 6.12 2.33 -11.24
N GLN A 81 7.37 2.75 -11.11
CA GLN A 81 8.55 1.88 -11.22
C GLN A 81 8.83 1.20 -9.88
N VAL A 82 7.89 0.40 -9.41
CA VAL A 82 7.97 -0.36 -8.16
C VAL A 82 7.70 -1.84 -8.42
N PRO A 83 8.22 -2.75 -7.59
CA PRO A 83 7.91 -4.17 -7.72
C PRO A 83 6.40 -4.43 -7.66
N VAL A 84 5.92 -5.34 -8.50
CA VAL A 84 4.57 -5.89 -8.40
C VAL A 84 4.65 -7.21 -7.67
N VAL A 85 3.87 -7.37 -6.61
CA VAL A 85 3.86 -8.58 -5.78
C VAL A 85 2.44 -9.15 -5.66
N GLY A 86 2.31 -10.47 -5.52
CA GLY A 86 1.03 -11.11 -5.28
C GLY A 86 0.57 -10.93 -3.84
N LEU A 87 -0.73 -10.75 -3.62
CA LEU A 87 -1.30 -10.71 -2.28
C LEU A 87 -1.01 -12.02 -1.52
N LEU A 88 -1.19 -13.17 -2.18
CA LEU A 88 -0.92 -14.48 -1.59
C LEU A 88 0.56 -14.68 -1.23
N ASP A 89 1.49 -14.09 -1.97
CA ASP A 89 2.92 -14.17 -1.62
C ASP A 89 3.19 -13.46 -0.29
N LEU A 90 2.59 -12.28 -0.09
CA LEU A 90 2.69 -11.54 1.17
C LEU A 90 1.98 -12.28 2.31
N VAL A 91 0.79 -12.83 2.07
CA VAL A 91 0.07 -13.62 3.08
C VAL A 91 0.87 -14.85 3.49
N ASN A 92 1.43 -15.59 2.53
CA ASN A 92 2.25 -16.78 2.81
C ASN A 92 3.56 -16.44 3.54
N ARG A 93 4.20 -15.34 3.16
CA ARG A 93 5.45 -14.86 3.76
C ARG A 93 5.28 -14.35 5.18
N TYR A 94 4.29 -13.48 5.40
CA TYR A 94 4.13 -12.76 6.67
C TYR A 94 3.11 -13.39 7.61
N ARG A 95 2.27 -14.31 7.12
CA ARG A 95 1.22 -15.00 7.87
C ARG A 95 0.38 -14.05 8.74
N PRO A 96 -0.20 -12.98 8.16
CA PRO A 96 -0.95 -12.01 8.93
C PRO A 96 -2.26 -12.61 9.48
N GLU A 97 -2.63 -12.23 10.70
CA GLU A 97 -3.94 -12.59 11.28
C GLU A 97 -5.10 -11.80 10.65
N VAL A 98 -4.79 -10.59 10.14
CA VAL A 98 -5.75 -9.68 9.52
C VAL A 98 -5.10 -9.04 8.30
N VAL A 99 -5.84 -9.00 7.19
CA VAL A 99 -5.50 -8.28 5.96
C VAL A 99 -6.53 -7.16 5.78
N LYS A 100 -6.08 -5.93 5.60
CA LYS A 100 -6.90 -4.82 5.12
C LYS A 100 -6.48 -4.48 3.69
N LEU A 101 -7.47 -4.27 2.84
CA LEU A 101 -7.32 -3.87 1.43
C LEU A 101 -8.10 -2.57 1.24
N ASN A 102 -7.38 -1.47 0.98
CA ASN A 102 -7.94 -0.24 0.43
C ASN A 102 -6.83 0.44 -0.38
N CYS A 103 -6.71 0.10 -1.65
CA CYS A 103 -5.66 0.47 -2.59
C CYS A 103 -6.21 1.07 -3.89
N GLU A 104 -7.46 1.56 -3.85
CA GLU A 104 -8.06 2.39 -4.90
C GLU A 104 -7.98 1.74 -6.31
N GLY A 105 -8.26 0.44 -6.38
CA GLY A 105 -8.40 -0.30 -7.64
C GLY A 105 -7.61 -1.60 -7.71
N CYS A 106 -6.56 -1.77 -6.89
CA CYS A 106 -5.80 -3.02 -6.89
C CYS A 106 -6.65 -4.21 -6.40
N GLU A 107 -7.73 -3.96 -5.64
CA GLU A 107 -8.68 -4.96 -5.13
C GLU A 107 -9.31 -5.80 -6.25
N HIS A 108 -9.37 -5.28 -7.48
CA HIS A 108 -9.87 -6.03 -8.63
C HIS A 108 -8.93 -7.18 -9.06
N TYR A 109 -7.64 -7.09 -8.72
CA TYR A 109 -6.58 -7.94 -9.27
C TYR A 109 -5.95 -8.90 -8.23
N VAL A 110 -6.52 -8.99 -7.03
CA VAL A 110 -5.95 -9.74 -5.88
C VAL A 110 -6.74 -10.95 -5.46
#